data_AF-L7U7D9-F1
#
_entry.id   AF-L7U7D9-F1
#
_cell.length_a   1.000
_cell.length_b   1.000
_cell.length_c   1.000
_cell.angle_alpha   90.00
_cell.angle_beta   90.00
_cell.angle_gamma   90.00
#
_symmetry.space_group_name_H-M   'P 1'
#
loop_
_entity.id
_entity.type
_entity.pdbx_description
1 polymer ?
#
loop_
_entity_poly.entity_id
_entity_poly.type
_entity_poly.pdbx_seq_one_letter_code
_entity_poly.pdbx_strand_id
1 'polypeptide(L)'
;MLPLTTSCGADREATGECRGTYRGEQVAWPIDGVSSRLGRDRFGFVPTWLWLNYLPGGQATLTAFGADVELTRGMSLERSSGPLTVQLLGVEVGLAPEEGTPVVRWMASYAVPHGAIAGFPHDSGIPASGTLTLDEVSDDSAEGRFVYRYASGDELTCTFNVPTPAAAGDAWRDTGDGDDD
;
A
#
# COMPACT_ATOMS: atom_id res chain seq x y z
N MET A 1 -27.86 -27.29 26.27
CA MET A 1 -27.82 -26.60 24.96
C MET A 1 -26.54 -25.79 24.95
N LEU A 2 -25.51 -26.26 24.25
CA LEU A 2 -24.22 -25.56 24.15
C LEU A 2 -24.36 -24.43 23.14
N PRO A 3 -23.88 -23.20 23.42
CA PRO A 3 -23.73 -22.20 22.38
C PRO A 3 -22.58 -22.62 21.46
N LEU A 4 -22.86 -22.73 20.17
CA LEU A 4 -21.83 -22.88 19.13
C LEU A 4 -21.11 -21.54 19.03
N THR A 5 -19.88 -21.48 19.55
CA THR A 5 -18.93 -20.41 19.26
C THR A 5 -18.43 -20.61 17.83
N THR A 6 -19.04 -19.92 16.87
CA THR A 6 -18.46 -19.77 15.53
C THR A 6 -17.28 -18.80 15.66
N SER A 7 -16.10 -19.31 15.96
CA SER A 7 -14.86 -18.56 15.70
C SER A 7 -14.51 -18.75 14.22
N CYS A 8 -15.15 -17.99 13.33
CA CYS A 8 -14.56 -17.69 12.03
C CYS A 8 -13.57 -16.55 12.28
N GLY A 9 -12.34 -16.70 11.81
CA GLY A 9 -11.22 -15.80 12.11
C GLY A 9 -11.61 -14.34 11.91
N ALA A 10 -11.20 -13.48 12.84
CA ALA A 10 -11.46 -12.05 12.76
C ALA A 10 -11.04 -11.52 11.39
N ASP A 11 -11.95 -10.84 10.70
CA ASP A 11 -11.66 -10.14 9.45
C ASP A 11 -10.37 -9.33 9.63
N ARG A 12 -9.37 -9.58 8.77
CA ARG A 12 -8.12 -8.85 8.85
C ARG A 12 -8.26 -7.57 8.04
N GLU A 13 -8.39 -6.43 8.71
CA GLU A 13 -8.33 -5.12 8.05
C GLU A 13 -6.88 -4.73 7.73
N ALA A 14 -6.70 -3.91 6.69
CA ALA A 14 -5.40 -3.31 6.45
C ALA A 14 -5.04 -2.31 7.56
N THR A 15 -3.80 -2.37 8.02
CA THR A 15 -3.27 -1.46 9.05
C THR A 15 -1.95 -0.84 8.60
N GLY A 16 -1.64 0.35 9.08
CA GLY A 16 -0.52 1.12 8.57
C GLY A 16 -0.74 2.63 8.65
N GLU A 17 0.32 3.38 8.41
CA GLU A 17 0.29 4.84 8.50
C GLU A 17 1.46 5.48 7.75
N CYS A 18 1.18 6.60 7.07
CA CYS A 18 2.19 7.53 6.59
C CYS A 18 2.45 8.62 7.63
N ARG A 19 3.68 8.67 8.17
CA ARG A 19 4.14 9.71 9.08
C ARG A 19 5.40 10.40 8.58
N GLY A 20 5.56 11.67 8.94
CA GLY A 20 6.78 12.42 8.70
C GLY A 20 6.50 13.87 8.35
N THR A 21 7.42 14.49 7.60
CA THR A 21 7.23 15.84 7.09
C THR A 21 6.77 15.76 5.64
N TYR A 22 5.71 16.47 5.30
CA TYR A 22 5.22 16.63 3.94
C TYR A 22 4.90 18.10 3.68
N ARG A 23 5.59 18.70 2.71
CA ARG A 23 5.48 20.14 2.39
C ARG A 23 5.77 21.02 3.61
N GLY A 24 6.74 20.63 4.44
CA GLY A 24 7.12 21.34 5.66
C GLY A 24 6.17 21.15 6.86
N GLU A 25 5.09 20.38 6.73
CA GLU A 25 4.16 20.09 7.82
C GLU A 25 4.32 18.66 8.33
N GLN A 26 4.12 18.46 9.65
CA GLN A 26 4.08 17.11 10.22
C GLN A 26 2.75 16.44 9.90
N VAL A 27 2.82 15.18 9.47
CA VAL A 27 1.65 14.42 9.02
C VAL A 27 1.58 13.05 9.66
N ALA A 28 0.35 12.52 9.70
CA ALA A 28 0.00 11.20 10.22
C ALA A 28 -1.27 10.75 9.49
N TRP A 29 -1.11 10.07 8.36
CA TRP A 29 -2.21 9.62 7.51
C TRP A 29 -2.42 8.12 7.66
N PRO A 30 -3.56 7.66 8.20
CA PRO A 30 -3.82 6.24 8.33
C PRO A 30 -3.94 5.58 6.96
N ILE A 31 -3.61 4.28 6.89
CA ILE A 31 -3.90 3.48 5.72
C ILE A 31 -5.43 3.38 5.51
N ASP A 32 -5.85 3.34 4.27
CA ASP A 32 -7.23 3.04 3.88
C ASP A 32 -7.45 1.52 3.99
N GLY A 33 -8.22 1.12 5.01
CA GLY A 33 -8.61 -0.27 5.29
C GLY A 33 -9.36 -0.96 4.15
N VAL A 34 -10.04 -0.18 3.30
CA VAL A 34 -10.92 -0.67 2.23
C VAL A 34 -10.21 -0.68 0.89
N SER A 35 -9.32 0.27 0.61
CA SER A 35 -8.61 0.31 -0.69
C SER A 35 -7.30 -0.47 -0.68
N SER A 36 -6.72 -0.73 0.48
CA SER A 36 -5.38 -1.32 0.60
C SER A 36 -5.43 -2.85 0.72
N ARG A 37 -4.75 -3.56 -0.19
CA ARG A 37 -4.78 -5.03 -0.23
C ARG A 37 -3.58 -5.63 -0.94
N LEU A 38 -3.37 -6.93 -0.70
CA LEU A 38 -2.52 -7.80 -1.49
C LEU A 38 -3.38 -8.53 -2.55
N GLY A 39 -3.11 -8.28 -3.81
CA GLY A 39 -3.61 -9.05 -4.95
C GLY A 39 -2.63 -10.11 -5.33
N ARG A 40 -3.00 -11.37 -5.19
CA ARG A 40 -2.27 -12.48 -5.76
C ARG A 40 -3.27 -13.56 -6.14
N ASP A 41 -2.91 -14.37 -7.12
CA ASP A 41 -3.62 -15.61 -7.33
C ASP A 41 -2.88 -16.78 -6.68
N ARG A 42 -3.66 -17.80 -6.32
CA ARG A 42 -3.14 -19.02 -5.71
C ARG A 42 -2.25 -19.82 -6.66
N PHE A 43 -2.45 -19.64 -7.97
CA PHE A 43 -1.83 -20.45 -9.01
C PHE A 43 -0.67 -19.74 -9.73
N GLY A 44 -0.39 -18.48 -9.41
CA GLY A 44 0.69 -17.69 -10.00
C GLY A 44 0.45 -17.27 -11.46
N PHE A 45 -0.77 -17.22 -11.98
CA PHE A 45 -1.02 -16.79 -13.37
C PHE A 45 -1.02 -15.27 -13.52
N VAL A 46 -1.53 -14.53 -12.53
CA VAL A 46 -1.53 -13.06 -12.50
C VAL A 46 -0.33 -12.51 -11.73
N PRO A 47 0.13 -11.28 -12.03
CA PRO A 47 1.16 -10.62 -11.22
C PRO A 47 0.68 -10.41 -9.79
N THR A 48 1.62 -10.43 -8.85
CA THR A 48 1.35 -10.07 -7.46
C THR A 48 1.34 -8.54 -7.34
N TRP A 49 0.27 -7.98 -6.81
CA TRP A 49 0.05 -6.54 -6.67
C TRP A 49 -0.14 -6.15 -5.21
N LEU A 50 0.53 -5.09 -4.77
CA LEU A 50 0.18 -4.38 -3.55
C LEU A 50 -0.53 -3.08 -3.97
N TRP A 51 -1.75 -2.88 -3.50
CA TRP A 51 -2.40 -1.58 -3.56
C TRP A 51 -2.29 -0.96 -2.18
N LEU A 52 -1.59 0.16 -2.07
CA LEU A 52 -1.36 0.86 -0.81
C LEU A 52 -1.97 2.25 -0.93
N ASN A 53 -2.96 2.54 -0.09
CA ASN A 53 -3.64 3.81 -0.11
C ASN A 53 -3.75 4.34 1.32
N TYR A 54 -3.55 5.64 1.51
CA TYR A 54 -3.59 6.33 2.79
C TYR A 54 -4.58 7.48 2.69
N LEU A 55 -5.11 7.91 3.83
CA LEU A 55 -6.16 8.92 3.94
C LEU A 55 -5.59 10.21 4.55
N PRO A 56 -5.18 11.20 3.74
CA PRO A 56 -4.61 12.46 4.25
C PRO A 56 -5.60 13.38 4.96
N GLY A 57 -6.88 13.01 5.03
CA GLY A 57 -7.91 13.81 5.68
C GLY A 57 -8.15 15.19 5.03
N GLY A 58 -7.87 15.32 3.73
CA GLY A 58 -8.00 16.59 3.01
C GLY A 58 -6.77 17.51 3.11
N GLN A 59 -5.70 17.08 3.80
CA GLN A 59 -4.48 17.86 3.89
C GLN A 59 -3.93 18.18 2.50
N ALA A 60 -3.58 19.45 2.26
CA ALA A 60 -3.07 19.91 0.97
C ALA A 60 -3.98 19.50 -0.22
N THR A 61 -5.30 19.44 -0.01
CA THR A 61 -6.32 18.99 -0.99
C THR A 61 -6.28 17.51 -1.34
N LEU A 62 -5.42 16.72 -0.69
CA LEU A 62 -5.34 15.28 -0.92
C LEU A 62 -6.47 14.56 -0.21
N THR A 63 -7.24 13.79 -0.98
CA THR A 63 -8.22 12.85 -0.44
C THR A 63 -7.64 11.44 -0.32
N ALA A 64 -6.58 11.13 -1.09
CA ALA A 64 -5.87 9.86 -1.02
C ALA A 64 -4.40 10.04 -1.44
N PHE A 65 -3.51 9.20 -0.92
CA PHE A 65 -2.09 9.16 -1.27
C PHE A 65 -1.60 7.72 -1.21
N GLY A 66 -0.82 7.26 -2.17
CA GLY A 66 -0.52 5.84 -2.23
C GLY A 66 0.49 5.42 -3.29
N ALA A 67 0.58 4.10 -3.44
CA ALA A 67 1.34 3.45 -4.48
C ALA A 67 0.78 2.06 -4.79
N ASP A 68 0.79 1.72 -6.07
CA ASP A 68 0.55 0.37 -6.58
C ASP A 68 1.90 -0.26 -6.92
N VAL A 69 2.18 -1.44 -6.37
CA VAL A 69 3.45 -2.13 -6.49
C VAL A 69 3.25 -3.47 -7.17
N GLU A 70 3.89 -3.65 -8.32
CA GLU A 70 3.94 -4.94 -9.00
C GLU A 70 5.15 -5.71 -8.48
N LEU A 71 4.93 -6.90 -7.93
CA LEU A 71 5.98 -7.83 -7.52
C LEU A 71 6.12 -8.94 -8.57
N THR A 72 7.30 -9.58 -8.59
CA THR A 72 7.52 -10.77 -9.40
C THR A 72 6.45 -11.81 -9.08
N ARG A 73 5.93 -12.45 -10.13
CA ARG A 73 4.92 -13.49 -10.03
C ARG A 73 5.29 -14.55 -8.99
N GLY A 74 4.36 -14.82 -8.08
CA GLY A 74 4.54 -15.82 -7.03
C GLY A 74 5.53 -15.43 -5.94
N MET A 75 5.91 -14.15 -5.87
CA MET A 75 6.78 -13.64 -4.81
C MET A 75 6.22 -14.03 -3.43
N SER A 76 7.09 -14.60 -2.62
CA SER A 76 6.85 -14.92 -1.22
C SER A 76 8.08 -14.53 -0.41
N LEU A 77 7.85 -13.98 0.78
CA LEU A 77 8.90 -13.62 1.72
C LEU A 77 8.45 -14.00 3.11
N GLU A 78 9.08 -15.02 3.66
CA GLU A 78 8.87 -15.41 5.05
C GLU A 78 9.57 -14.43 5.98
N ARG A 79 8.93 -14.07 7.10
CA ARG A 79 9.51 -13.16 8.10
C ARG A 79 10.87 -13.65 8.63
N SER A 80 11.09 -14.96 8.69
CA SER A 80 12.35 -15.57 9.11
C SER A 80 13.52 -15.34 8.16
N SER A 81 13.24 -15.01 6.89
CA SER A 81 14.27 -14.73 5.89
C SER A 81 14.90 -13.34 6.05
N GLY A 82 14.32 -12.50 6.91
CA GLY A 82 14.70 -11.10 7.09
C GLY A 82 14.10 -10.18 6.02
N PRO A 83 14.12 -8.85 6.27
CA PRO A 83 13.49 -7.89 5.39
C PRO A 83 14.23 -7.77 4.06
N LEU A 84 13.46 -7.67 2.98
CA LEU A 84 13.95 -7.32 1.65
C LEU A 84 13.78 -5.82 1.45
N THR A 85 14.87 -5.08 1.23
CA THR A 85 14.81 -3.65 0.91
C THR A 85 15.23 -3.41 -0.52
N VAL A 86 14.43 -2.61 -1.23
CA VAL A 86 14.62 -2.20 -2.62
C VAL A 86 14.74 -0.69 -2.69
N GLN A 87 15.73 -0.19 -3.41
CA GLN A 87 15.88 1.23 -3.67
C GLN A 87 14.89 1.69 -4.75
N LEU A 88 14.26 2.84 -4.52
CA LEU A 88 13.44 3.55 -5.50
C LEU A 88 14.23 4.76 -6.01
N LEU A 89 14.64 4.70 -7.27
CA LEU A 89 15.50 5.67 -7.91
C LEU A 89 14.66 6.72 -8.64
N GLY A 90 15.05 8.00 -8.52
CA GLY A 90 14.46 9.09 -9.27
C GLY A 90 14.65 8.90 -10.78
N VAL A 91 13.54 8.93 -11.51
CA VAL A 91 13.49 8.96 -12.97
C VAL A 91 12.69 10.18 -13.44
N GLU A 92 12.70 10.48 -14.74
CA GLU A 92 12.13 11.72 -15.29
C GLU A 92 10.69 12.01 -14.83
N VAL A 93 9.86 10.97 -14.68
CA VAL A 93 8.43 11.10 -14.37
C VAL A 93 8.03 10.48 -13.03
N GLY A 94 8.98 10.07 -12.18
CA GLY A 94 8.64 9.45 -10.90
C GLY A 94 9.78 8.69 -10.25
N LEU A 95 9.43 7.56 -9.63
CA LEU A 95 10.37 6.63 -9.02
C LEU A 95 10.28 5.27 -9.70
N ALA A 96 11.42 4.61 -9.90
CA ALA A 96 11.51 3.24 -10.40
C ALA A 96 12.30 2.36 -9.43
N PRO A 97 11.93 1.08 -9.26
CA PRO A 97 12.74 0.15 -8.49
C PRO A 97 14.11 -0.05 -9.15
N GLU A 98 15.13 -0.30 -8.34
CA GLU A 98 16.43 -0.73 -8.85
C GLU A 98 16.33 -2.07 -9.61
N GLU A 99 17.17 -2.24 -10.63
CA GLU A 99 17.16 -3.44 -11.46
C GLU A 99 17.54 -4.71 -10.69
N GLY A 100 17.01 -5.85 -11.12
CA GLY A 100 17.32 -7.15 -10.53
C GLY A 100 16.61 -7.43 -9.20
N THR A 101 15.65 -6.59 -8.80
CA THR A 101 14.85 -6.82 -7.60
C THR A 101 13.52 -7.53 -7.91
N PRO A 102 12.88 -8.12 -6.89
CA PRO A 102 11.52 -8.66 -7.03
C PRO A 102 10.42 -7.62 -7.25
N VAL A 103 10.74 -6.33 -7.27
CA VAL A 103 9.77 -5.25 -7.52
C VAL A 103 9.84 -4.91 -9.01
N VAL A 104 8.79 -5.27 -9.75
CA VAL A 104 8.71 -5.08 -11.20
C VAL A 104 8.33 -3.66 -11.53
N ARG A 105 7.39 -3.06 -10.79
CA ARG A 105 6.93 -1.68 -10.97
C ARG A 105 6.60 -1.01 -9.66
N TRP A 106 6.86 0.30 -9.64
CA TRP A 106 6.38 1.23 -8.62
C TRP A 106 5.52 2.30 -9.29
N MET A 107 4.24 2.39 -8.92
CA MET A 107 3.32 3.38 -9.48
C MET A 107 2.71 4.18 -8.35
N ALA A 108 3.29 5.34 -8.07
CA ALA A 108 2.69 6.28 -7.12
C ALA A 108 1.30 6.73 -7.61
N SER A 109 0.41 7.00 -6.67
CA SER A 109 -0.93 7.51 -6.95
C SER A 109 -1.35 8.51 -5.87
N TYR A 110 -2.22 9.43 -6.26
CA TYR A 110 -2.86 10.34 -5.33
C TYR A 110 -4.27 10.66 -5.82
N ALA A 111 -5.11 11.15 -4.92
CA ALA A 111 -6.43 11.65 -5.28
C ALA A 111 -6.67 13.03 -4.70
N VAL A 112 -7.45 13.80 -5.45
CA VAL A 112 -8.02 15.08 -5.08
C VAL A 112 -9.55 14.97 -5.21
N PRO A 113 -10.35 15.94 -4.73
CA PRO A 113 -11.81 15.83 -4.73
C PRO A 113 -12.47 15.53 -6.09
N HIS A 114 -11.75 15.73 -7.20
CA HIS A 114 -12.25 15.55 -8.56
C HIS A 114 -11.63 14.37 -9.31
N GLY A 115 -10.83 13.52 -8.66
CA GLY A 115 -10.33 12.28 -9.28
C GLY A 115 -9.03 11.74 -8.70
N ALA A 116 -8.73 10.50 -9.08
CA ALA A 116 -7.46 9.84 -8.84
C ALA A 116 -6.48 10.07 -10.01
N ILE A 117 -5.21 10.25 -9.68
CA ILE A 117 -4.15 10.63 -10.62
C ILE A 117 -2.94 9.74 -10.36
N ALA A 118 -2.34 9.22 -11.44
CA ALA A 118 -1.08 8.49 -11.37
C ALA A 118 0.10 9.47 -11.23
N GLY A 119 1.09 9.09 -10.41
CA GLY A 119 2.27 9.89 -10.12
C GLY A 119 2.18 10.60 -8.77
N PHE A 120 2.80 11.78 -8.70
CA PHE A 120 2.92 12.56 -7.46
C PHE A 120 2.17 13.90 -7.57
N PRO A 121 1.65 14.43 -6.45
CA PRO A 121 1.07 15.77 -6.43
C PRO A 121 2.08 16.82 -6.91
N HIS A 122 1.68 17.66 -7.86
CA HIS A 122 2.54 18.70 -8.43
C HIS A 122 3.15 19.60 -7.34
N ASP A 123 2.36 19.95 -6.32
CA ASP A 123 2.78 20.83 -5.24
C ASP A 123 3.87 20.26 -4.32
N SER A 124 3.88 18.94 -4.09
CA SER A 124 4.98 18.30 -3.35
C SER A 124 6.17 17.99 -4.25
N GLY A 125 5.94 17.91 -5.57
CA GLY A 125 6.88 17.39 -6.53
C GLY A 125 7.12 15.88 -6.38
N ILE A 126 8.03 15.39 -7.22
CA ILE A 126 8.49 14.00 -7.21
C ILE A 126 9.55 13.85 -6.09
N PRO A 127 9.47 12.81 -5.24
CA PRO A 127 10.56 12.50 -4.30
C PRO A 127 11.89 12.31 -5.04
N ALA A 128 12.98 12.79 -4.46
CA ALA A 128 14.33 12.62 -5.02
C ALA A 128 14.78 11.14 -4.98
N SER A 129 14.30 10.39 -3.98
CA SER A 129 14.53 8.95 -3.85
C SER A 129 13.49 8.33 -2.92
N GLY A 130 13.46 7.00 -2.88
CA GLY A 130 12.73 6.28 -1.87
C GLY A 130 13.31 4.90 -1.60
N THR A 131 12.66 4.18 -0.69
CA THR A 131 12.97 2.78 -0.38
C THR A 131 11.66 2.03 -0.15
N LEU A 132 11.55 0.81 -0.62
CA LEU A 132 10.51 -0.14 -0.22
C LEU A 132 11.18 -1.26 0.59
N THR A 133 10.71 -1.48 1.81
CA THR A 133 11.07 -2.63 2.63
C THR A 133 9.86 -3.55 2.74
N LEU A 134 10.05 -4.81 2.35
CA LEU A 134 9.09 -5.90 2.55
C LEU A 134 9.59 -6.73 3.73
N ASP A 135 8.77 -6.83 4.77
CA ASP A 135 9.04 -7.66 5.95
C ASP A 135 8.42 -9.06 5.80
N GLU A 136 7.27 -9.15 5.13
CA GLU A 136 6.57 -10.40 4.85
C GLU A 136 5.75 -10.29 3.56
N VAL A 137 5.72 -11.36 2.76
CA VAL A 137 4.76 -11.56 1.67
C VAL A 137 4.31 -13.02 1.75
N SER A 138 3.15 -13.26 2.33
CA SER A 138 2.55 -14.58 2.52
C SER A 138 1.30 -14.75 1.65
N ASP A 139 0.68 -15.93 1.71
CA ASP A 139 -0.54 -16.20 0.95
C ASP A 139 -1.73 -15.33 1.41
N ASP A 140 -1.69 -14.86 2.65
CA ASP A 140 -2.79 -14.13 3.28
C ASP A 140 -2.52 -12.64 3.48
N SER A 141 -1.25 -12.20 3.47
CA SER A 141 -0.93 -10.80 3.73
C SER A 141 0.44 -10.36 3.20
N ALA A 142 0.65 -9.06 3.16
CA ALA A 142 1.98 -8.46 3.00
C ALA A 142 2.20 -7.37 4.04
N GLU A 143 3.41 -7.33 4.61
CA GLU A 143 3.83 -6.36 5.62
C GLU A 143 5.11 -5.68 5.17
N GLY A 144 5.21 -4.39 5.46
CA GLY A 144 6.39 -3.63 5.12
C GLY A 144 6.24 -2.14 5.36
N ARG A 145 7.13 -1.39 4.72
CA ARG A 145 7.07 0.07 4.68
C ARG A 145 7.73 0.61 3.42
N PHE A 146 7.34 1.79 3.00
CA PHE A 146 8.13 2.58 2.07
C PHE A 146 8.46 3.95 2.65
N VAL A 147 9.54 4.54 2.15
CA VAL A 147 9.98 5.88 2.54
C VAL A 147 10.19 6.71 1.29
N TYR A 148 9.64 7.92 1.26
CA TYR A 148 9.93 8.94 0.26
C TYR A 148 10.78 10.04 0.85
N ARG A 149 11.82 10.44 0.11
CA ARG A 149 12.75 11.52 0.47
C ARG A 149 12.69 12.60 -0.58
N TYR A 150 12.25 13.80 -0.20
CA TYR A 150 12.10 14.93 -1.09
C TYR A 150 13.38 15.77 -1.14
N ALA A 151 13.58 16.50 -2.24
CA ALA A 151 14.73 17.41 -2.39
C ALA A 151 14.72 18.56 -1.36
N SER A 152 13.56 18.88 -0.77
CA SER A 152 13.42 19.84 0.33
C SER A 152 14.05 19.35 1.65
N GLY A 153 14.35 18.06 1.76
CA GLY A 153 14.72 17.41 3.02
C GLY A 153 13.53 16.80 3.78
N ASP A 154 12.30 16.98 3.28
CA ASP A 154 11.12 16.31 3.80
C ASP A 154 11.23 14.79 3.61
N GLU A 155 10.76 14.03 4.60
CA GLU A 155 10.72 12.57 4.56
C GLU A 155 9.35 12.07 5.02
N LEU A 156 8.77 11.15 4.25
CA LEU A 156 7.50 10.49 4.57
C LEU A 156 7.73 8.98 4.65
N THR A 157 7.48 8.39 5.80
CA THR A 157 7.55 6.94 6.04
C THR A 157 6.14 6.37 6.14
N CYS A 158 5.82 5.42 5.28
CA CYS A 158 4.51 4.80 5.15
C CYS A 158 4.59 3.30 5.44
N THR A 159 4.02 2.86 6.55
CA THR A 159 3.94 1.44 6.93
C THR A 159 2.67 0.81 6.41
N PHE A 160 2.72 -0.49 6.12
CA PHE A 160 1.57 -1.25 5.70
C PHE A 160 1.61 -2.68 6.22
N ASN A 161 0.43 -3.20 6.51
CA ASN A 161 0.13 -4.60 6.73
C ASN A 161 -1.24 -4.84 6.09
N VAL A 162 -1.24 -5.41 4.90
CA VAL A 162 -2.41 -5.53 4.04
C VAL A 162 -2.80 -6.99 3.85
N PRO A 163 -4.08 -7.34 4.00
CA PRO A 163 -4.58 -8.69 3.77
C PRO A 163 -4.79 -8.95 2.27
N THR A 164 -4.94 -10.22 1.87
CA THR A 164 -5.66 -10.55 0.64
C THR A 164 -7.17 -10.37 0.84
N PRO A 165 -7.96 -10.16 -0.24
CA PRO A 165 -9.42 -10.11 -0.13
C PRO A 165 -10.02 -11.37 0.53
N ALA A 166 -9.40 -12.54 0.34
CA ALA A 166 -9.84 -13.78 0.98
C ALA A 166 -9.58 -13.80 2.49
N ALA A 167 -8.45 -13.25 2.94
CA ALA A 167 -8.10 -13.16 4.35
C ALA A 167 -8.84 -12.04 5.10
N ALA A 168 -9.33 -11.04 4.37
CA ALA A 168 -10.08 -9.92 4.92
C ALA A 168 -11.58 -10.24 5.17
N GLY A 169 -12.07 -11.38 4.69
CA GLY A 169 -13.43 -11.86 4.98
C GLY A 169 -14.54 -10.86 4.64
N ASP A 170 -15.45 -10.61 5.58
CA ASP A 170 -16.63 -9.75 5.38
C ASP A 170 -16.30 -8.24 5.43
N ALA A 171 -15.08 -7.85 5.86
CA ALA A 171 -14.64 -6.44 5.85
C ALA A 171 -14.64 -5.81 4.44
N TRP A 172 -14.72 -6.63 3.39
CA TRP A 172 -14.84 -6.18 1.99
C TRP A 172 -16.25 -6.32 1.42
N ARG A 173 -17.18 -6.98 2.12
CA ARG A 173 -18.55 -7.20 1.65
C ARG A 173 -19.52 -6.07 2.00
N ASP A 174 -19.13 -5.14 2.87
CA ASP A 174 -19.98 -4.02 3.28
C ASP A 174 -19.97 -2.83 2.28
N THR A 175 -19.51 -3.04 1.05
CA THR A 175 -19.74 -2.12 -0.07
C THR A 175 -20.96 -2.55 -0.88
N GLY A 176 -22.13 -2.50 -0.23
CA GLY A 176 -23.44 -2.32 -0.86
C GLY A 176 -23.83 -3.30 -1.98
N ASP A 177 -24.29 -4.48 -1.61
CA ASP A 177 -25.39 -5.11 -2.37
C ASP A 177 -26.66 -4.31 -2.04
N GLY A 178 -26.86 -3.22 -2.78
CA GLY A 178 -28.17 -2.63 -2.91
C GLY A 178 -29.06 -3.65 -3.59
N ASP A 179 -29.95 -4.27 -2.81
CA ASP A 179 -31.13 -4.98 -3.29
C ASP A 179 -31.89 -4.05 -4.26
N ASP A 180 -31.78 -4.30 -5.56
CA ASP A 180 -32.75 -3.85 -6.54
C ASP A 180 -33.71 -5.01 -6.80
N ASP A 181 -34.97 -4.79 -6.38
CA ASP A 181 -36.17 -5.65 -6.42
C ASP A 181 -36.35 -6.60 -7.63
#